data_AF-A0A936YBT5-F1
#
_entry.id   AF-A0A936YBT5-F1
#
_cell.length_a   1.000
_cell.length_b   1.000
_cell.length_c   1.000
_cell.angle_alpha   90.00
_cell.angle_beta   90.00
_cell.angle_gamma   90.00
#
_symmetry.space_group_name_H-M   'P 1'
#
loop_
_entity.id
_entity.type
_entity.pdbx_description
1 polymer ?
#
loop_
_entity_poly.entity_id
_entity_poly.type
_entity_poly.pdbx_seq_one_letter_code
_entity_poly.pdbx_strand_id
1 'polypeptide(L)'
;MDNLITLITGSVSGIVAAYLANIWLKIRLQESIKHHYATQLEEIKSTIKKENDIQNELFKRNEDKKQKIELVAEILAVWMAVPPGEDMAKEHRTRMNTLSFQAAIWLPEKLAKELAKRLQGMPTALIHSELLILARHELNAEDGLTISDITHWPHTLEKQNRPYRLIKLKNRDMA
;
A
#
# COMPACT_ATOMS: atom_id res chain seq x y z
N MET A 1 -54.98 35.55 62.72
CA MET A 1 -54.39 34.21 62.49
C MET A 1 -54.15 33.98 61.00
N ASP A 2 -55.08 34.37 60.13
CA ASP A 2 -55.00 34.10 58.67
C ASP A 2 -53.82 34.79 57.95
N ASN A 3 -53.44 36.01 58.33
CA ASN A 3 -52.30 36.74 57.73
C ASN A 3 -50.93 36.13 58.10
N LEU A 4 -50.84 35.40 59.21
CA LEU A 4 -49.58 34.82 59.70
C LEU A 4 -49.33 33.45 59.04
N ILE A 5 -50.41 32.68 58.83
CA ILE A 5 -50.38 31.40 58.09
C ILE A 5 -50.09 31.67 56.61
N THR A 6 -50.69 32.68 55.98
CA THR A 6 -50.39 33.04 54.57
C THR A 6 -48.96 33.54 54.37
N LEU A 7 -48.39 34.30 55.32
CA LEU A 7 -47.00 34.75 55.28
C LEU A 7 -46.01 33.58 55.42
N ILE A 8 -46.24 32.67 56.37
CA ILE A 8 -45.41 31.47 56.57
C ILE A 8 -45.53 30.53 55.35
N THR A 9 -46.75 30.30 54.85
CA THR A 9 -46.99 29.44 53.68
C THR A 9 -46.36 30.03 52.40
N GLY A 10 -46.39 31.35 52.24
CA GLY A 10 -45.69 32.05 51.15
C GLY A 10 -44.16 31.92 51.25
N SER A 11 -43.60 32.00 52.46
CA SER A 11 -42.16 31.88 52.68
C SER A 11 -41.62 30.47 52.41
N VAL A 12 -42.33 29.42 52.83
CA VAL A 12 -41.94 28.02 52.59
C VAL A 12 -42.06 27.67 51.10
N SER A 13 -43.12 28.14 50.43
CA SER A 13 -43.29 27.98 48.98
C SER A 13 -42.16 28.64 48.18
N GLY A 14 -41.74 29.85 48.58
CA GLY A 14 -40.61 30.56 47.96
C GLY A 14 -39.28 29.82 48.08
N ILE A 15 -39.00 29.22 49.25
CA ILE A 15 -37.77 28.44 49.49
C ILE A 15 -37.75 27.17 48.63
N VAL A 16 -38.88 26.46 48.55
CA VAL A 16 -38.99 25.25 47.71
C VAL A 16 -38.86 25.60 46.23
N ALA A 17 -39.51 26.68 45.77
CA ALA A 17 -39.39 27.15 44.40
C ALA A 17 -37.96 27.56 44.04
N ALA A 18 -37.25 28.26 44.93
CA ALA A 18 -35.85 28.64 44.74
C ALA A 18 -34.92 27.42 44.72
N TYR A 19 -35.20 26.40 45.54
CA TYR A 19 -34.45 25.14 45.53
C TYR A 19 -34.64 24.36 44.23
N LEU A 20 -35.89 24.22 43.78
CA LEU A 20 -36.21 23.55 42.51
C LEU A 20 -35.64 24.32 41.31
N ALA A 21 -35.68 25.65 41.32
CA ALA A 21 -35.06 26.49 40.28
C ALA A 21 -33.54 26.30 40.23
N ASN A 22 -32.87 26.20 41.38
CA ASN A 22 -31.44 25.90 41.45
C ASN A 22 -31.10 24.50 40.92
N ILE A 23 -31.92 23.50 41.23
CA ILE A 23 -31.74 22.14 40.70
C ILE A 23 -31.95 22.13 39.19
N TRP A 24 -33.03 22.74 38.70
CA TRP A 24 -33.34 22.81 37.28
C TRP A 24 -32.23 23.52 36.50
N LEU A 25 -31.72 24.64 37.02
CA LEU A 25 -30.62 25.38 36.40
C LEU A 25 -29.34 24.54 36.34
N LYS A 26 -28.99 23.84 37.42
CA LYS A 26 -27.82 22.94 37.47
C LYS A 26 -27.94 21.81 36.44
N ILE A 27 -29.08 21.13 36.41
CA ILE A 27 -29.33 20.04 35.45
C ILE A 27 -29.28 20.56 34.02
N ARG A 28 -29.90 21.71 33.73
CA ARG A 28 -29.92 22.28 32.39
C ARG A 28 -28.52 22.68 31.91
N LEU A 29 -27.70 23.26 32.79
CA LEU A 29 -26.30 23.59 32.50
C LEU A 29 -25.48 22.32 32.25
N GLN A 30 -25.60 21.31 33.13
CA GLN A 30 -24.89 20.04 32.99
C GLN A 30 -25.23 19.34 31.67
N GLU A 31 -26.52 19.31 31.31
CA GLU A 31 -26.95 18.69 30.06
C GLU A 31 -26.46 19.48 28.84
N SER A 32 -26.44 20.83 28.91
CA SER A 32 -25.89 21.67 27.85
C SER A 32 -24.39 21.44 27.66
N ILE A 33 -23.64 21.34 28.76
CA ILE A 33 -22.20 21.07 28.74
C ILE A 33 -21.94 19.67 28.16
N LYS A 34 -22.68 18.66 28.63
CA LYS A 34 -22.57 17.28 28.16
C LYS A 34 -22.88 17.17 26.66
N HIS A 35 -23.94 17.82 26.20
CA HIS A 35 -24.29 17.82 24.77
C HIS A 35 -23.19 18.47 23.93
N HIS A 36 -22.66 19.62 24.37
CA HIS A 36 -21.57 20.29 23.67
C HIS A 36 -20.31 19.42 23.57
N TYR A 37 -19.92 18.74 24.66
CA TYR A 37 -18.79 17.79 24.62
C TYR A 37 -19.08 16.56 23.75
N ALA A 38 -20.31 16.05 23.76
CA ALA A 38 -20.70 14.94 22.90
C ALA A 38 -20.59 15.32 21.41
N THR A 39 -21.06 16.51 21.04
CA THR A 39 -20.95 17.03 19.68
C THR A 39 -19.48 17.20 19.27
N GLN A 40 -18.64 17.81 20.12
CA GLN A 40 -17.20 17.94 19.82
C GLN A 40 -16.52 16.59 19.67
N LEU A 41 -16.87 15.60 20.50
CA LEU A 41 -16.32 14.27 20.40
C LEU A 41 -16.71 13.59 19.08
N GLU A 42 -17.96 13.77 18.62
CA GLU A 42 -18.41 13.27 17.33
C GLU A 42 -17.70 13.95 16.16
N GLU A 43 -17.51 15.27 16.23
CA GLU A 43 -16.77 16.04 15.23
C GLU A 43 -15.32 15.55 15.12
N ILE A 44 -14.63 15.37 16.25
CA ILE A 44 -13.27 14.84 16.29
C ILE A 44 -13.22 13.42 15.72
N LYS A 45 -14.12 12.54 16.13
CA LYS A 45 -14.22 11.17 15.59
C LYS A 45 -14.45 11.17 14.09
N SER A 46 -15.31 12.05 13.59
CA SER A 46 -15.60 12.15 12.16
C SER A 46 -14.37 12.62 11.37
N THR A 47 -13.61 13.57 11.92
CA THR A 47 -12.37 14.07 11.31
C THR A 47 -11.30 12.99 11.27
N ILE A 48 -11.09 12.29 12.38
CA ILE A 48 -10.14 11.16 12.47
C ILE A 48 -10.54 10.06 11.48
N LYS A 49 -11.83 9.75 11.38
CA LYS A 49 -12.31 8.72 10.44
C LYS A 49 -12.02 9.11 8.99
N LYS A 50 -12.35 10.35 8.59
CA LYS A 50 -12.06 10.86 7.24
C LYS A 50 -10.58 10.80 6.91
N GLU A 51 -9.72 11.20 7.85
CA GLU A 51 -8.27 11.13 7.65
C GLU A 51 -7.81 9.68 7.45
N ASN A 52 -8.27 8.75 8.29
CA ASN A 52 -7.95 7.33 8.13
C ASN A 52 -8.44 6.76 6.80
N ASP A 53 -9.63 7.15 6.35
CA ASP A 53 -10.17 6.70 5.06
C ASP A 53 -9.29 7.17 3.90
N ILE A 54 -8.83 8.43 3.92
CA ILE A 54 -7.88 8.97 2.93
C ILE A 54 -6.55 8.21 2.96
N GLN A 55 -5.98 7.99 4.14
CA GLN A 55 -4.71 7.26 4.29
C GLN A 55 -4.84 5.83 3.77
N ASN A 56 -5.96 5.16 4.05
CA ASN A 56 -6.22 3.81 3.55
C ASN A 56 -6.34 3.76 2.02
N GLU A 57 -6.98 4.75 1.39
CA GLU A 57 -7.04 4.83 -0.07
C GLU A 57 -5.66 5.06 -0.70
N LEU A 58 -4.85 5.94 -0.11
CA LEU A 58 -3.47 6.17 -0.56
C LEU A 58 -2.61 4.91 -0.43
N PHE A 59 -2.74 4.20 0.69
CA PHE A 59 -2.06 2.93 0.91
C PHE A 59 -2.44 1.90 -0.16
N LYS A 60 -3.73 1.71 -0.42
CA LYS A 60 -4.22 0.79 -1.47
C LYS A 60 -3.67 1.15 -2.85
N ARG A 61 -3.72 2.42 -3.23
CA ARG A 61 -3.16 2.86 -4.53
C ARG A 61 -1.66 2.59 -4.64
N ASN A 62 -0.91 2.72 -3.56
CA ASN A 62 0.52 2.43 -3.55
C ASN A 62 0.79 0.92 -3.64
N GLU A 63 0.00 0.10 -2.96
CA GLU A 63 0.09 -1.36 -3.09
C GLU A 63 -0.27 -1.82 -4.52
N ASP A 64 -1.33 -1.27 -5.12
CA ASP A 64 -1.70 -1.57 -6.51
C ASP A 64 -0.56 -1.24 -7.48
N LYS A 65 0.16 -0.13 -7.26
CA LYS A 65 1.34 0.23 -8.07
C LYS A 65 2.47 -0.78 -7.89
N LYS A 66 2.77 -1.20 -6.65
CA LYS A 66 3.82 -2.20 -6.38
C LYS A 66 3.48 -3.54 -7.03
N GLN A 67 2.23 -4.00 -6.93
CA GLN A 67 1.78 -5.25 -7.55
C GLN A 67 1.92 -5.21 -9.08
N LYS A 68 1.67 -4.07 -9.71
CA LYS A 68 1.90 -3.90 -11.16
C LYS A 68 3.38 -3.97 -11.54
N ILE A 69 4.27 -3.38 -10.72
CA ILE A 69 5.72 -3.48 -10.92
C ILE A 69 6.19 -4.93 -10.74
N GLU A 70 5.68 -5.60 -9.70
CA GLU A 70 5.96 -7.02 -9.42
C GLU A 70 5.54 -7.91 -10.59
N LEU A 71 4.35 -7.68 -11.16
CA LEU A 71 3.88 -8.42 -12.34
C LEU A 71 4.83 -8.29 -13.53
N VAL A 72 5.35 -7.08 -13.80
CA VAL A 72 6.35 -6.88 -14.88
C VAL A 72 7.63 -7.64 -14.59
N ALA A 73 8.12 -7.58 -13.35
CA ALA A 73 9.32 -8.32 -12.93
C ALA A 73 9.12 -9.84 -13.05
N GLU A 74 7.95 -10.35 -12.67
CA GLU A 74 7.60 -11.78 -12.78
C GLU A 74 7.56 -12.22 -14.24
N ILE A 75 6.92 -11.45 -15.12
CA ILE A 75 6.87 -11.75 -16.57
C ILE A 75 8.28 -11.85 -17.16
N LEU A 76 9.13 -10.87 -16.85
CA LEU A 76 10.50 -10.86 -17.35
C LEU A 76 11.30 -12.03 -16.79
N ALA A 77 11.14 -12.37 -15.50
CA ALA A 77 11.80 -13.51 -14.88
C ALA A 77 11.38 -14.83 -15.52
N VAL A 78 10.08 -15.05 -15.72
CA VAL A 78 9.55 -16.23 -16.39
C VAL A 78 10.04 -16.28 -17.84
N TRP A 79 10.04 -15.17 -18.56
CA TRP A 79 10.51 -15.12 -19.95
C TRP A 79 11.99 -15.45 -20.09
N MET A 80 12.82 -14.95 -19.17
CA MET A 80 14.27 -15.21 -19.17
C MET A 80 14.64 -16.61 -18.66
N ALA A 81 13.73 -17.32 -18.00
CA ALA A 81 14.00 -18.65 -17.45
C ALA A 81 14.15 -19.72 -18.54
N VAL A 82 13.63 -19.50 -19.74
CA VAL A 82 13.76 -20.44 -20.87
C VAL A 82 14.80 -19.90 -21.85
N PRO A 83 15.91 -20.63 -22.09
CA PRO A 83 16.92 -20.19 -23.01
C PRO A 83 16.40 -20.18 -24.45
N PRO A 84 16.95 -19.29 -25.30
CA PRO A 84 16.55 -19.21 -26.70
C PRO A 84 16.89 -20.53 -27.43
N GLY A 85 15.88 -21.12 -28.08
CA GLY A 85 16.03 -22.35 -28.87
C GLY A 85 15.64 -23.64 -28.14
N GLU A 86 15.26 -23.58 -26.87
CA GLU A 86 14.68 -24.74 -26.16
C GLU A 86 13.14 -24.73 -26.20
N ASP A 87 12.56 -25.93 -26.24
CA ASP A 87 11.12 -26.10 -26.24
C ASP A 87 10.52 -25.72 -24.88
N MET A 88 9.55 -24.82 -24.92
CA MET A 88 8.88 -24.32 -23.72
C MET A 88 7.87 -25.36 -23.19
N ALA A 89 8.10 -25.86 -21.97
CA ALA A 89 7.19 -26.78 -21.29
C ALA A 89 5.75 -26.23 -21.25
N LYS A 90 4.75 -27.12 -21.28
CA LYS A 90 3.32 -26.74 -21.28
C LYS A 90 2.97 -25.82 -20.11
N GLU A 91 3.41 -26.17 -18.91
CA GLU A 91 3.15 -25.39 -17.69
C GLU A 91 3.71 -23.98 -17.79
N HIS A 92 4.92 -23.85 -18.35
CA HIS A 92 5.57 -22.56 -18.56
C HIS A 92 4.81 -21.69 -19.57
N ARG A 93 4.34 -22.27 -20.67
CA ARG A 93 3.49 -21.57 -21.66
C ARG A 93 2.18 -21.08 -21.04
N THR A 94 1.52 -21.93 -20.24
CA THR A 94 0.29 -21.55 -19.54
C THR A 94 0.54 -20.38 -18.60
N ARG A 95 1.60 -20.45 -17.79
CA ARG A 95 1.97 -19.35 -16.87
C ARG A 95 2.26 -18.05 -17.62
N MET A 96 3.06 -18.11 -18.69
CA MET A 96 3.38 -16.94 -19.51
C MET A 96 2.14 -16.29 -20.11
N ASN A 97 1.19 -17.10 -20.62
CA ASN A 97 -0.07 -16.59 -21.15
C ASN A 97 -0.91 -15.92 -20.07
N THR A 98 -1.04 -16.54 -18.90
CA THR A 98 -1.78 -15.95 -17.76
C THR A 98 -1.20 -14.59 -17.39
N LEU A 99 0.13 -14.49 -17.22
CA LEU A 99 0.78 -13.24 -16.87
C LEU A 99 0.66 -12.19 -17.99
N SER A 100 0.78 -12.60 -19.26
CA SER A 100 0.61 -11.71 -20.41
C SER A 100 -0.82 -11.13 -20.47
N PHE A 101 -1.83 -11.93 -20.16
CA PHE A 101 -3.21 -11.45 -20.10
C PHE A 101 -3.44 -10.50 -18.93
N GLN A 102 -2.90 -10.79 -17.75
CA GLN A 102 -2.95 -9.88 -16.61
C GLN A 102 -2.26 -8.55 -16.93
N ALA A 103 -1.10 -8.59 -17.57
CA ALA A 103 -0.36 -7.40 -17.99
C ALA A 103 -1.16 -6.52 -18.95
N ALA A 104 -1.85 -7.13 -19.92
CA ALA A 104 -2.67 -6.40 -20.88
C ALA A 104 -3.86 -5.66 -20.24
N ILE A 105 -4.36 -6.16 -19.10
CA ILE A 105 -5.52 -5.57 -18.41
C ILE A 105 -5.09 -4.53 -17.38
N TRP A 106 -4.01 -4.78 -16.63
CA TRP A 106 -3.67 -4.00 -15.44
C TRP A 106 -2.57 -2.95 -15.63
N LEU A 107 -1.71 -3.11 -16.64
CA LEU A 107 -0.61 -2.17 -16.88
C LEU A 107 -1.05 -0.95 -17.69
N PRO A 108 -0.38 0.20 -17.52
CA PRO A 108 -0.54 1.35 -18.40
C PRO A 108 -0.23 1.00 -19.85
N GLU A 109 -0.93 1.62 -20.79
CA GLU A 109 -0.88 1.30 -22.23
C GLU A 109 0.55 1.32 -22.79
N LYS A 110 1.33 2.36 -22.46
CA LYS A 110 2.71 2.52 -22.92
C LYS A 110 3.59 1.36 -22.47
N LEU A 111 3.50 0.98 -21.19
CA LEU A 111 4.26 -0.11 -20.61
C LEU A 111 3.84 -1.47 -21.18
N ALA A 112 2.52 -1.71 -21.32
CA ALA A 112 1.99 -2.94 -21.89
C ALA A 112 2.45 -3.14 -23.34
N LYS A 113 2.46 -2.08 -24.16
CA LYS A 113 2.94 -2.12 -25.55
C LYS A 113 4.43 -2.45 -25.63
N GLU A 114 5.27 -1.81 -24.83
CA GLU A 114 6.72 -2.08 -24.84
C GLU A 114 7.04 -3.50 -24.32
N LEU A 115 6.33 -3.95 -23.28
CA LEU A 115 6.43 -5.31 -22.79
C LEU A 115 6.03 -6.33 -23.88
N ALA A 116 4.91 -6.10 -24.57
CA ALA A 116 4.45 -6.98 -25.64
C ALA A 116 5.46 -7.05 -26.81
N LYS A 117 6.02 -5.90 -27.23
CA LYS A 117 7.09 -5.86 -28.25
C LYS A 117 8.28 -6.72 -27.84
N ARG A 118 8.68 -6.64 -26.56
CA ARG A 118 9.80 -7.42 -26.03
C ARG A 118 9.50 -8.91 -26.00
N LEU A 119 8.33 -9.31 -25.52
CA LEU A 119 7.91 -10.71 -25.48
C LEU A 119 7.79 -11.33 -26.88
N GLN A 120 7.42 -10.53 -27.88
CA GLN A 120 7.35 -10.95 -29.29
C GLN A 120 8.71 -10.97 -29.99
N GLY A 121 9.79 -10.55 -29.32
CA GLY A 121 11.13 -10.54 -29.90
C GLY A 121 11.33 -9.49 -30.98
N MET A 122 10.59 -8.38 -30.96
CA MET A 122 10.78 -7.31 -31.94
C MET A 122 12.16 -6.66 -31.78
N PRO A 123 12.86 -6.32 -32.88
CA PRO A 123 14.20 -5.72 -32.83
C PRO A 123 14.20 -4.30 -32.25
N THR A 124 13.04 -3.64 -32.22
CA THR A 124 12.84 -2.29 -31.67
C THR A 124 12.46 -2.30 -30.18
N ALA A 125 12.42 -3.47 -29.54
CA ALA A 125 12.00 -3.59 -28.15
C ALA A 125 13.09 -3.14 -27.18
N LEU A 126 12.66 -2.45 -26.12
CA LEU A 126 13.52 -2.08 -24.99
C LEU A 126 14.12 -3.29 -24.30
N ILE A 127 15.31 -3.08 -23.70
CA ILE A 127 15.99 -4.10 -22.90
C ILE A 127 15.20 -4.32 -21.60
N HIS A 128 15.30 -5.51 -20.99
CA HIS A 128 14.59 -5.83 -19.75
C HIS A 128 14.83 -4.81 -18.62
N SER A 129 16.05 -4.28 -18.49
CA SER A 129 16.39 -3.30 -17.46
C SER A 129 15.74 -1.94 -17.75
N GLU A 130 15.66 -1.55 -19.02
CA GLU A 130 14.95 -0.34 -19.46
C GLU A 130 13.44 -0.47 -19.24
N LEU A 131 12.87 -1.66 -19.44
CA LEU A 131 11.46 -1.93 -19.13
C LEU A 131 11.15 -1.82 -17.64
N LEU A 132 12.06 -2.26 -16.77
CA LEU A 132 11.91 -2.12 -15.32
C LEU A 132 11.98 -0.66 -14.87
N ILE A 133 12.87 0.14 -15.47
CA ILE A 133 12.94 1.58 -15.23
C ILE A 133 11.67 2.26 -15.77
N LEU A 134 11.22 1.91 -16.96
CA LEU A 134 9.98 2.42 -17.52
C LEU A 134 8.78 2.07 -16.64
N ALA A 135 8.70 0.84 -16.13
CA ALA A 135 7.65 0.43 -15.20
C ALA A 135 7.69 1.26 -13.92
N ARG A 136 8.88 1.51 -13.38
CA ARG A 136 9.08 2.36 -12.21
C ARG A 136 8.66 3.81 -12.48
N HIS A 137 9.06 4.40 -13.59
CA HIS A 137 8.71 5.76 -13.98
C HIS A 137 7.20 5.96 -14.24
N GLU A 138 6.55 5.00 -14.88
CA GLU A 138 5.12 5.11 -15.20
C GLU A 138 4.23 4.87 -13.96
N LEU A 139 4.72 4.12 -12.97
CA LEU A 139 3.95 3.75 -11.77
C LEU A 139 4.34 4.57 -10.52
N ASN A 140 5.57 5.09 -10.45
CA ASN A 140 6.11 5.93 -9.38
C ASN A 140 6.64 7.27 -9.95
N ALA A 141 6.53 8.33 -9.15
CA ALA A 141 6.83 9.71 -9.60
C ALA A 141 8.30 10.15 -9.43
N GLU A 142 9.16 9.36 -8.78
CA GLU A 142 10.56 9.73 -8.51
C GLU A 142 11.54 8.70 -9.06
N ASP A 143 12.53 9.18 -9.82
CA ASP A 143 13.57 8.34 -10.41
C ASP A 143 14.97 8.92 -10.18
N GLY A 144 15.82 8.09 -9.57
CA GLY A 144 17.27 8.27 -9.49
C GLY A 144 18.03 6.97 -9.77
N LEU A 145 17.30 5.91 -10.17
CA LEU A 145 17.87 4.61 -10.46
C LEU A 145 18.24 4.53 -11.94
N THR A 146 19.43 4.03 -12.23
CA THR A 146 19.95 3.89 -13.58
C THR A 146 20.02 2.42 -14.01
N ILE A 147 20.18 2.17 -15.31
CA ILE A 147 20.28 0.81 -15.86
C ILE A 147 21.41 0.02 -15.19
N SER A 148 22.50 0.68 -14.81
CA SER A 148 23.66 0.07 -14.13
C SER A 148 23.35 -0.46 -12.73
N ASP A 149 22.29 0.00 -12.08
CA ASP A 149 21.92 -0.46 -10.73
C ASP A 149 21.12 -1.76 -10.77
N ILE A 150 20.65 -2.17 -11.95
CA ILE A 150 19.84 -3.38 -12.14
C ILE A 150 20.74 -4.56 -12.47
N THR A 151 20.80 -5.53 -11.55
CA THR A 151 21.52 -6.79 -11.77
C THR A 151 20.62 -7.83 -12.42
N HIS A 152 21.11 -8.50 -13.46
CA HIS A 152 20.48 -9.67 -14.06
C HIS A 152 21.44 -10.86 -13.96
N TRP A 153 20.90 -12.06 -13.73
CA TRP A 153 21.67 -13.30 -13.68
C TRP A 153 21.34 -14.16 -14.90
N PRO A 154 22.06 -14.02 -16.03
CA PRO A 154 21.82 -14.84 -17.20
C PRO A 154 22.32 -16.28 -16.98
N HIS A 155 21.73 -17.24 -17.69
CA HIS A 155 22.10 -18.66 -17.61
C HIS A 155 23.59 -18.95 -17.88
N THR A 156 24.28 -18.05 -18.59
CA THR A 156 25.73 -18.13 -18.83
C THR A 156 26.56 -17.99 -17.53
N LEU A 157 26.09 -17.23 -16.55
CA LEU A 157 26.76 -17.07 -15.25
C LEU A 157 26.51 -18.24 -14.30
N GLU A 158 25.46 -19.03 -14.52
CA GLU A 158 25.10 -20.16 -13.66
C GLU A 158 26.18 -21.26 -13.67
N LYS A 159 26.83 -21.48 -14.82
CA LYS A 159 27.94 -22.43 -14.96
C LYS A 159 29.23 -21.99 -14.27
N GLN A 160 29.39 -20.69 -14.00
CA GLN A 160 30.59 -20.09 -13.42
C GLN A 160 30.64 -20.25 -11.89
N ASN A 161 29.50 -20.46 -11.24
CA ASN A 161 29.37 -20.50 -9.78
C ASN A 161 29.63 -21.88 -9.17
N ARG A 162 30.46 -22.72 -9.81
CA ARG A 162 31.02 -23.88 -9.09
C ARG A 162 32.02 -23.31 -8.09
N PRO A 163 31.89 -23.56 -6.77
CA PRO A 163 32.87 -23.09 -5.81
C PRO A 163 34.25 -23.55 -6.28
N TYR A 164 35.21 -22.62 -6.33
CA TYR A 164 36.59 -22.88 -6.70
C TYR A 164 36.99 -24.24 -6.13
N ARG A 165 37.22 -25.21 -7.02
CA ARG A 165 37.74 -26.51 -6.64
C ARG A 165 39.08 -26.20 -5.99
N LEU A 166 39.14 -26.25 -4.66
CA LEU A 166 40.39 -26.09 -3.91
C LEU A 166 41.39 -27.00 -4.59
N ILE A 167 42.32 -26.41 -5.33
CA ILE A 167 43.42 -27.14 -5.93
C ILE A 167 44.11 -27.73 -4.71
N LYS A 168 43.97 -29.04 -4.51
CA LYS A 168 44.83 -29.77 -3.58
C LYS A 168 46.24 -29.46 -4.06
N LEU A 169 46.93 -28.55 -3.38
CA LEU A 169 48.36 -28.37 -3.50
C LEU A 169 48.94 -29.74 -3.17
N LYS A 170 49.26 -30.50 -4.21
CA LYS A 170 50.07 -31.69 -4.10
C LYS A 170 51.39 -31.20 -3.55
N ASN A 171 51.62 -31.41 -2.25
CA ASN A 171 52.90 -31.16 -1.61
C ASN A 171 53.98 -31.75 -2.51
N ARG A 172 54.72 -30.85 -3.18
CA ARG A 172 56.09 -31.12 -3.59
C ARG A 172 56.92 -30.89 -2.34
N ASP A 173 56.84 -31.84 -1.42
CA ASP A 173 57.97 -32.04 -0.54
C ASP A 173 59.00 -32.81 -1.38
N MET A 174 60.01 -32.05 -1.77
CA MET A 174 61.33 -32.58 -2.09
C MET A 174 61.87 -33.19 -0.80
N ALA A 175 62.06 -34.52 -0.78
CA ALA A 175 63.16 -35.23 -0.13
C ALA A 175 63.06 -36.73 -0.47
#